data_AF-A0A1I8C9V1-F1
#
_entry.id   AF-A0A1I8C9V1-F1
#
_cell.length_a   1.000
_cell.length_b   1.000
_cell.length_c   1.000
_cell.angle_alpha   90.00
_cell.angle_beta   90.00
_cell.angle_gamma   90.00
#
_symmetry.space_group_name_H-M   'P 1'
#
loop_
_entity.id
_entity.type
_entity.pdbx_description
1 polymer ?
#
loop_
_entity_poly.entity_id
_entity_poly.type
_entity_poly.pdbx_seq_one_letter_code
_entity_poly.pdbx_strand_id
1 'polypeptide(L)'
;MSDFLQNLNGEDILSCPDSDERIRYGGIQSVLDDEEEEEEEEEEEEEDDEDEEEKRRTAERERKKEEVRKRLIETSRAKKAKKGFLTPERKKKLRKLLMEKAAQDLKNQQQLREKERQRILQERILPLPQIDELDTDAMQDHIDKFIERIAELESDTYDLNYSVRQKDFEINELTIAVNDLRGKFVKPTLKKVSKTDNKFDKIKKKESAKVDFRSNLKQIESKQFAMEEEKEKEKMEWAK
;
A
#
# COMPACT_ATOMS: atom_id res chain seq x y z
N MET A 1 -23.80 -45.67 -11.09
CA MET A 1 -24.09 -46.59 -12.21
C MET A 1 -25.58 -46.68 -12.27
N SER A 2 -26.07 -46.42 -13.47
CA SER A 2 -27.46 -46.29 -13.88
C SER A 2 -28.30 -47.51 -13.56
N ASP A 3 -29.57 -47.35 -13.91
CA ASP A 3 -30.57 -48.39 -14.16
C ASP A 3 -31.45 -48.61 -12.91
N PHE A 4 -32.76 -48.79 -13.03
CA PHE A 4 -33.43 -49.43 -14.13
C PHE A 4 -34.95 -49.27 -13.92
N LEU A 5 -35.59 -48.65 -14.89
CA LEU A 5 -36.91 -48.95 -15.43
C LEU A 5 -37.87 -49.91 -14.67
N GLN A 6 -39.14 -49.48 -14.76
CA GLN A 6 -40.34 -50.28 -15.07
C GLN A 6 -40.98 -51.10 -13.95
N ASN A 7 -42.24 -50.76 -13.66
CA ASN A 7 -43.35 -51.66 -14.04
C ASN A 7 -44.69 -50.91 -14.07
N LEU A 8 -45.15 -50.66 -15.30
CA LEU A 8 -46.55 -50.79 -15.67
C LEU A 8 -46.88 -52.29 -15.75
N ASN A 9 -48.00 -52.71 -15.19
CA ASN A 9 -48.76 -53.95 -15.44
C ASN A 9 -50.10 -53.76 -14.69
N GLY A 10 -51.28 -53.94 -15.24
CA GLY A 10 -51.69 -54.46 -16.53
C GLY A 10 -53.20 -54.22 -16.71
N GLU A 11 -53.60 -54.30 -17.97
CA GLU A 11 -54.95 -54.19 -18.51
C GLU A 11 -55.85 -55.37 -18.08
N ASP A 12 -57.15 -55.12 -17.95
CA ASP A 12 -58.23 -56.08 -18.26
C ASP A 12 -59.44 -55.23 -18.75
N ILE A 13 -59.72 -55.10 -20.05
CA ILE A 13 -60.33 -56.06 -21.00
C ILE A 13 -61.84 -56.28 -20.76
N LEU A 14 -62.63 -55.72 -21.69
CA LEU A 14 -63.96 -56.13 -22.16
C LEU A 14 -65.12 -56.10 -21.15
N SER A 15 -66.40 -55.96 -21.48
CA SER A 15 -67.20 -55.69 -22.67
C SER A 15 -68.64 -55.66 -22.12
N CYS A 16 -69.46 -54.69 -22.49
CA CYS A 16 -70.90 -54.70 -22.16
C CYS A 16 -71.61 -55.93 -22.77
N PRO A 17 -72.77 -56.31 -22.21
CA PRO A 17 -74.01 -56.00 -22.93
C PRO A 17 -75.24 -55.62 -22.06
N ASP A 18 -76.04 -54.71 -22.63
CA ASP A 18 -77.50 -54.53 -22.58
C ASP A 18 -78.32 -55.23 -21.49
N SER A 19 -79.20 -54.48 -20.79
CA SER A 19 -80.56 -54.16 -21.28
C SER A 19 -81.40 -53.46 -20.20
N ASP A 20 -82.19 -52.50 -20.69
CA ASP A 20 -83.44 -51.93 -20.16
C ASP A 20 -83.86 -52.27 -18.72
N GLU A 21 -83.93 -51.24 -17.87
CA GLU A 21 -85.15 -50.99 -17.10
C GLU A 21 -85.31 -49.50 -16.75
N ARG A 22 -86.36 -48.93 -17.32
CA ARG A 22 -86.80 -47.56 -17.15
C ARG A 22 -87.54 -47.43 -15.82
N ILE A 23 -86.99 -46.69 -14.85
CA ILE A 23 -87.79 -46.09 -13.76
C ILE A 23 -87.41 -44.62 -13.61
N ARG A 24 -88.41 -43.76 -13.85
CA ARG A 24 -88.40 -42.33 -13.54
C ARG A 24 -88.68 -42.12 -12.05
N TYR A 25 -88.04 -41.13 -11.45
CA TYR A 25 -88.46 -40.16 -10.41
C TYR A 25 -87.13 -39.63 -9.85
N GLY A 26 -86.66 -38.41 -10.06
CA GLY A 26 -87.32 -37.13 -9.81
C GLY A 26 -86.79 -36.55 -8.49
N GLY A 27 -85.76 -35.68 -8.54
CA GLY A 27 -85.47 -34.71 -7.47
C GLY A 27 -84.03 -34.58 -6.96
N ILE A 28 -83.45 -33.38 -7.19
CA ILE A 28 -82.57 -32.56 -6.32
C ILE A 28 -81.17 -33.09 -5.93
N GLN A 29 -80.11 -32.46 -6.47
CA GLN A 29 -79.21 -31.54 -5.73
C GLN A 29 -78.11 -31.00 -6.68
N SER A 30 -78.04 -29.69 -6.83
CA SER A 30 -76.92 -28.93 -7.41
C SER A 30 -76.77 -27.66 -6.58
N VAL A 31 -76.10 -27.79 -5.43
CA VAL A 31 -75.54 -26.69 -4.62
C VAL A 31 -74.44 -27.34 -3.77
N LEU A 32 -73.20 -27.29 -4.24
CA LEU A 32 -71.97 -27.74 -3.57
C LEU A 32 -70.80 -27.21 -4.43
N ASP A 33 -70.72 -25.89 -4.56
CA ASP A 33 -69.63 -25.18 -5.25
C ASP A 33 -69.43 -23.76 -4.64
N ASP A 34 -70.45 -23.16 -3.99
CA ASP A 34 -70.32 -21.79 -3.42
C ASP A 34 -69.61 -21.73 -2.03
N GLU A 35 -69.57 -22.81 -1.24
CA GLU A 35 -68.96 -22.81 0.11
C GLU A 35 -67.44 -23.11 0.09
N GLU A 36 -66.94 -23.88 -0.89
CA GLU A 36 -65.50 -24.17 -1.03
C GLU A 36 -64.75 -22.99 -1.69
N GLU A 37 -65.39 -22.25 -2.62
CA GLU A 37 -64.81 -21.03 -3.20
C GLU A 37 -64.73 -19.88 -2.18
N GLU A 38 -65.70 -19.75 -1.26
CA GLU A 38 -65.65 -18.75 -0.17
C GLU A 38 -64.56 -19.08 0.87
N GLU A 39 -64.33 -20.36 1.19
CA GLU A 39 -63.23 -20.77 2.09
C GLU A 39 -61.84 -20.56 1.45
N GLU A 40 -61.68 -20.79 0.14
CA GLU A 40 -60.42 -20.50 -0.58
C GLU A 40 -60.13 -18.98 -0.69
N GLU A 41 -61.15 -18.14 -0.88
CA GLU A 41 -61.00 -16.68 -0.90
C GLU A 41 -60.65 -16.12 0.50
N GLU A 42 -61.23 -16.67 1.59
CA GLU A 42 -60.88 -16.29 2.96
C GLU A 42 -59.44 -16.71 3.33
N GLU A 43 -58.97 -17.88 2.89
CA GLU A 43 -57.60 -18.33 3.10
C GLU A 43 -56.57 -17.47 2.31
N GLU A 44 -56.88 -17.06 1.07
CA GLU A 44 -56.02 -16.14 0.30
C GLU A 44 -55.96 -14.73 0.91
N GLU A 45 -57.07 -14.20 1.44
CA GLU A 45 -57.09 -12.90 2.14
C GLU A 45 -56.29 -12.95 3.47
N GLU A 46 -56.38 -14.05 4.23
CA GLU A 46 -55.58 -14.25 5.43
C GLU A 46 -54.07 -14.38 5.14
N GLU A 47 -53.69 -15.11 4.07
CA GLU A 47 -52.29 -15.20 3.63
C GLU A 47 -51.73 -13.83 3.21
N ASP A 48 -52.48 -13.03 2.46
CA ASP A 48 -52.06 -11.68 2.03
C ASP A 48 -51.88 -10.70 3.22
N ASP A 49 -52.74 -10.80 4.23
CA ASP A 49 -52.65 -10.00 5.47
C ASP A 49 -51.43 -10.39 6.33
N GLU A 50 -51.11 -11.68 6.44
CA GLU A 50 -49.90 -12.16 7.12
C GLU A 50 -48.62 -11.68 6.41
N ASP A 51 -48.63 -11.71 5.09
CA ASP A 51 -47.52 -11.31 4.23
C ASP A 51 -47.28 -9.78 4.30
N GLU A 52 -48.35 -8.98 4.38
CA GLU A 52 -48.29 -7.55 4.67
C GLU A 52 -47.72 -7.26 6.07
N GLU A 53 -48.13 -8.02 7.09
CA GLU A 53 -47.62 -7.84 8.45
C GLU A 53 -46.12 -8.17 8.54
N GLU A 54 -45.65 -9.21 7.85
CA GLU A 54 -44.24 -9.55 7.79
C GLU A 54 -43.43 -8.47 7.05
N LYS A 55 -43.95 -7.92 5.95
CA LYS A 55 -43.36 -6.77 5.23
C LYS A 55 -43.26 -5.54 6.14
N ARG A 56 -44.26 -5.26 6.98
CA ARG A 56 -44.22 -4.16 7.97
C ARG A 56 -43.17 -4.41 9.06
N ARG A 57 -43.08 -5.64 9.58
CA ARG A 57 -42.08 -6.05 10.60
C ARG A 57 -40.65 -5.99 10.05
N THR A 58 -40.43 -6.37 8.80
CA THR A 58 -39.11 -6.29 8.16
C THR A 58 -38.69 -4.86 7.86
N ALA A 59 -39.61 -4.01 7.37
CA ALA A 59 -39.38 -2.59 7.15
C ALA A 59 -39.05 -1.84 8.46
N GLU A 60 -39.72 -2.17 9.57
CA GLU A 60 -39.42 -1.58 10.87
C GLU A 60 -38.03 -1.98 11.38
N ARG A 61 -37.65 -3.26 11.22
CA ARG A 61 -36.29 -3.74 11.55
C ARG A 61 -35.23 -3.05 10.69
N GLU A 62 -35.51 -2.81 9.41
CA GLU A 62 -34.58 -2.15 8.50
C GLU A 62 -34.41 -0.66 8.84
N ARG A 63 -35.51 0.04 9.14
CA ARG A 63 -35.47 1.43 9.63
C ARG A 63 -34.66 1.56 10.92
N LYS A 64 -34.82 0.62 11.85
CA LYS A 64 -34.05 0.58 13.10
C LYS A 64 -32.57 0.28 12.86
N LYS A 65 -32.24 -0.60 11.91
CA LYS A 65 -30.85 -0.87 11.48
C LYS A 65 -30.21 0.34 10.83
N GLU A 66 -30.94 1.07 9.98
CA GLU A 66 -30.45 2.28 9.33
C GLU A 66 -30.20 3.42 10.33
N GLU A 67 -31.10 3.60 11.30
CA GLU A 67 -30.93 4.59 12.36
C GLU A 67 -29.69 4.29 13.22
N VAL A 68 -29.47 3.03 13.60
CA VAL A 68 -28.26 2.59 14.32
C VAL A 68 -27.01 2.84 13.47
N ARG A 69 -27.05 2.53 12.16
CA ARG A 69 -25.94 2.78 11.24
C ARG A 69 -25.65 4.28 11.11
N LYS A 70 -26.68 5.12 11.02
CA LYS A 70 -26.56 6.58 10.97
C LYS A 70 -25.95 7.14 12.25
N ARG A 71 -26.40 6.67 13.42
CA ARG A 71 -25.83 7.03 14.73
C ARG A 71 -24.37 6.59 14.88
N LEU A 72 -24.00 5.43 14.34
CA LEU A 72 -22.61 4.95 14.33
C LEU A 72 -21.73 5.83 13.42
N ILE A 73 -22.26 6.27 12.27
CA ILE A 73 -21.56 7.17 11.35
C ILE A 73 -21.38 8.56 11.99
N GLU A 74 -22.40 9.13 12.61
CA GLU A 74 -22.33 10.45 13.27
C GLU A 74 -21.37 10.46 14.47
N THR A 75 -21.41 9.43 15.32
CA THR A 75 -20.46 9.30 16.44
C THR A 75 -19.03 9.08 15.96
N SER A 76 -18.82 8.38 14.84
CA SER A 76 -17.50 8.23 14.22
C SER A 76 -16.98 9.53 13.57
N ARG A 77 -17.87 10.32 12.96
CA ARG A 77 -17.54 11.65 12.38
C ARG A 77 -17.19 12.67 13.47
N ALA A 78 -17.94 12.70 14.57
CA ALA A 78 -17.65 13.57 15.71
C ALA A 78 -16.31 13.22 16.39
N LYS A 79 -15.95 11.93 16.45
CA LYS A 79 -14.63 11.48 16.92
C LYS A 79 -13.49 11.83 15.94
N LYS A 80 -13.76 11.90 14.63
CA LYS A 80 -12.79 12.33 13.61
C LYS A 80 -12.57 13.85 13.61
N ALA A 81 -13.60 14.64 13.89
CA ALA A 81 -13.51 16.11 13.94
C ALA A 81 -12.61 16.63 15.08
N LYS A 82 -12.46 15.87 16.18
CA LYS A 82 -11.59 16.21 17.31
C LYS A 82 -10.12 15.77 17.14
N LYS A 83 -9.73 15.20 16.00
CA LYS A 83 -8.40 14.62 15.78
C LYS A 83 -7.38 15.66 15.26
N GLY A 84 -6.95 16.55 16.16
CA GLY A 84 -5.64 17.22 16.17
C GLY A 84 -5.25 18.11 14.98
N PHE A 85 -4.66 19.27 15.30
CA PHE A 85 -4.13 20.34 14.44
C PHE A 85 -3.42 19.94 13.11
N LEU A 86 -3.03 18.69 12.92
CA LEU A 86 -2.41 18.20 11.69
C LEU A 86 -2.91 16.79 11.35
N THR A 87 -3.37 16.59 10.12
CA THR A 87 -3.70 15.24 9.64
C THR A 87 -2.45 14.35 9.69
N PRO A 88 -2.59 13.05 10.04
CA PRO A 88 -1.45 12.14 10.14
C PRO A 88 -0.65 12.04 8.83
N GLU A 89 -1.34 12.16 7.68
CA GLU A 89 -0.72 12.21 6.36
C GLU A 89 0.15 13.47 6.16
N ARG A 90 -0.35 14.64 6.57
CA ARG A 90 0.43 15.88 6.49
C ARG A 90 1.64 15.85 7.42
N LYS A 91 1.52 15.27 8.62
CA LYS A 91 2.66 15.03 9.53
C LYS A 91 3.71 14.11 8.89
N LYS A 92 3.29 13.04 8.20
CA LYS A 92 4.19 12.12 7.49
C LYS A 92 4.91 12.83 6.33
N LYS A 93 4.18 13.60 5.51
CA LYS A 93 4.76 14.39 4.41
C LYS A 93 5.78 15.41 4.93
N LEU A 94 5.46 16.12 6.01
CA LEU A 94 6.37 17.09 6.62
C LEU A 94 7.65 16.44 7.14
N ARG A 95 7.55 15.29 7.83
CA ARG A 95 8.74 14.54 8.29
C ARG A 95 9.63 14.11 7.12
N LYS A 96 9.03 13.66 6.00
CA LYS A 96 9.76 13.31 4.79
C LYS A 96 10.52 14.53 4.25
N LEU A 97 9.84 15.67 4.10
CA LEU A 97 10.45 16.91 3.60
C LEU A 97 11.56 17.42 4.51
N LEU A 98 11.41 17.31 5.83
CA LEU A 98 12.45 17.68 6.79
C LEU A 98 13.68 16.78 6.68
N MET A 99 13.49 15.47 6.53
CA MET A 99 14.60 14.52 6.36
C MET A 99 15.31 14.72 5.02
N GLU A 100 14.55 15.00 3.96
CA GLU A 100 15.07 15.32 2.62
C GLU A 100 15.87 16.61 2.62
N LYS A 101 15.35 17.68 3.26
CA LYS A 101 16.09 18.92 3.46
C LYS A 101 17.36 18.69 4.29
N ALA A 102 17.27 17.97 5.41
CA ALA A 102 18.43 17.67 6.24
C ALA A 102 19.52 16.89 5.49
N ALA A 103 19.12 15.94 4.63
CA ALA A 103 20.05 15.20 3.78
C ALA A 103 20.71 16.11 2.73
N GLN A 104 19.93 17.00 2.12
CA GLN A 104 20.46 17.98 1.16
C GLN A 104 21.42 18.97 1.83
N ASP A 105 21.06 19.49 3.00
CA ASP A 105 21.89 20.41 3.77
C ASP A 105 23.20 19.73 4.21
N LEU A 106 23.15 18.46 4.63
CA LEU A 106 24.34 17.67 4.95
C LEU A 106 25.27 17.52 3.74
N LYS A 107 24.72 17.24 2.55
CA LYS A 107 25.50 17.13 1.31
C LYS A 107 26.13 18.48 0.92
N ASN A 108 25.36 19.56 1.02
CA ASN A 108 25.86 20.91 0.74
C ASN A 108 27.00 21.28 1.71
N GLN A 109 26.86 20.97 3.01
CA GLN A 109 27.89 21.21 4.01
C GLN A 109 29.16 20.40 3.72
N GLN A 110 29.04 19.14 3.30
CA GLN A 110 30.19 18.32 2.88
C GLN A 110 30.91 18.94 1.68
N GLN A 111 30.16 19.40 0.67
CA GLN A 111 30.75 20.07 -0.50
C GLN A 111 31.45 21.38 -0.14
N LEU A 112 30.87 22.19 0.75
CA LEU A 112 31.49 23.42 1.24
C LEU A 112 32.76 23.12 2.05
N ARG A 113 32.72 22.11 2.93
CA ARG A 113 33.89 21.68 3.70
C ARG A 113 35.02 21.17 2.80
N GLU A 114 34.70 20.43 1.72
CA GLU A 114 35.71 19.96 0.78
C GLU A 114 36.30 21.12 -0.04
N LYS A 115 35.48 22.06 -0.51
CA LYS A 115 35.97 23.26 -1.21
C LYS A 115 36.88 24.10 -0.31
N GLU A 116 36.48 24.30 0.94
CA GLU A 116 37.28 25.02 1.92
C GLU A 116 38.57 24.29 2.24
N ARG A 117 38.53 22.95 2.37
CA ARG A 117 39.72 22.11 2.49
C ARG A 117 40.67 22.31 1.30
N GLN A 118 40.15 22.30 0.07
CA GLN A 118 40.95 22.54 -1.13
C GLN A 118 41.57 23.95 -1.13
N ARG A 119 40.81 24.98 -0.74
CA ARG A 119 41.30 26.36 -0.61
C ARG A 119 42.45 26.45 0.41
N ILE A 120 42.26 25.89 1.60
CA ILE A 120 43.29 25.89 2.66
C ILE A 120 44.53 25.10 2.22
N LEU A 121 44.37 23.97 1.53
CA LEU A 121 45.50 23.21 1.01
C LEU A 121 46.28 24.00 -0.04
N GLN A 122 45.59 24.71 -0.94
CA GLN A 122 46.23 25.59 -1.93
C GLN A 122 46.98 26.76 -1.27
N GLU A 123 46.43 27.34 -0.20
CA GLU A 123 47.09 28.43 0.55
C GLU A 123 48.29 27.93 1.36
N ARG A 124 48.24 26.70 1.91
CA ARG A 124 49.29 26.16 2.79
C ARG A 124 50.41 25.43 2.06
N ILE A 125 50.10 24.78 0.94
CA ILE A 125 51.11 24.06 0.15
C ILE A 125 51.86 25.10 -0.69
N LEU A 126 53.14 25.27 -0.38
CA LEU A 126 54.03 26.10 -1.21
C LEU A 126 54.11 25.49 -2.61
N PRO A 127 53.95 26.29 -3.68
CA PRO A 127 54.17 25.80 -5.03
C PRO A 127 55.61 25.32 -5.16
N LEU A 128 55.80 24.20 -5.87
CA LEU A 128 57.13 23.67 -6.11
C LEU A 128 57.93 24.68 -6.95
N PRO A 129 59.20 24.97 -6.58
CA PRO A 129 60.06 25.81 -7.40
C PRO A 129 60.30 25.14 -8.76
N GLN A 130 60.51 25.95 -9.81
CA GLN A 130 60.92 25.44 -11.13
C GLN A 130 62.36 24.92 -11.05
N ILE A 131 62.47 23.59 -10.96
CA ILE A 131 63.74 22.88 -10.71
C ILE A 131 64.72 23.06 -11.88
N ASP A 132 64.21 23.16 -13.12
CA ASP A 132 65.04 23.25 -14.33
C ASP A 132 65.74 24.61 -14.51
N GLU A 133 65.24 25.66 -13.84
CA GLU A 133 65.76 27.03 -13.96
C GLU A 133 66.66 27.43 -12.78
N LEU A 134 66.80 26.55 -11.79
CA LEU A 134 67.44 26.86 -10.51
C LEU A 134 68.91 26.41 -10.47
N ASP A 135 69.75 27.19 -9.78
CA ASP A 135 71.15 26.82 -9.53
C ASP A 135 71.26 25.73 -8.44
N THR A 136 72.36 24.97 -8.42
CA THR A 136 72.55 23.84 -7.49
C THR A 136 72.51 24.27 -6.03
N ASP A 137 73.10 25.43 -5.72
CA ASP A 137 73.15 25.95 -4.34
C ASP A 137 71.75 26.39 -3.89
N ALA A 138 70.99 27.03 -4.78
CA ALA A 138 69.61 27.41 -4.51
C ALA A 138 68.70 26.17 -4.35
N MET A 139 68.93 25.08 -5.10
CA MET A 139 68.20 23.83 -4.89
C MET A 139 68.45 23.26 -3.49
N GLN A 140 69.70 23.28 -3.01
CA GLN A 140 70.08 22.81 -1.67
C GLN A 140 69.32 23.58 -0.58
N ASP A 141 69.30 24.92 -0.68
CA ASP A 141 68.58 25.79 0.27
C ASP A 141 67.06 25.51 0.32
N HIS A 142 66.46 25.18 -0.83
CA HIS A 142 65.03 24.83 -0.88
C HIS A 142 64.75 23.48 -0.23
N ILE A 143 65.63 22.50 -0.40
CA ILE A 143 65.53 21.18 0.24
C ILE A 143 65.58 21.33 1.77
N ASP A 144 66.55 22.09 2.29
CA ASP A 144 66.70 22.30 3.72
C ASP A 144 65.47 22.96 4.35
N LYS A 145 64.91 23.98 3.68
CA LYS A 145 63.64 24.62 4.10
C LYS A 145 62.46 23.65 4.08
N PHE A 146 62.37 22.75 3.10
CA PHE A 146 61.31 21.74 3.07
C PHE A 146 61.46 20.74 4.21
N ILE A 147 62.68 20.31 4.54
CA ILE A 147 62.95 19.39 5.65
C ILE A 147 62.56 20.03 6.99
N GLU A 148 62.98 21.28 7.23
CA GLU A 148 62.60 22.03 8.43
C GLU A 148 61.06 22.15 8.54
N ARG A 149 60.40 22.52 7.43
CA ARG A 149 58.94 22.65 7.41
C ARG A 149 58.22 21.33 7.64
N ILE A 150 58.74 20.22 7.12
CA ILE A 150 58.16 18.89 7.36
C ILE A 150 58.26 18.53 8.85
N ALA A 151 59.41 18.78 9.48
CA ALA A 151 59.61 18.49 10.90
C ALA A 151 58.61 19.27 11.78
N GLU A 152 58.38 20.56 11.49
CA GLU A 152 57.34 21.36 12.16
C GLU A 152 55.94 20.77 11.96
N LEU A 153 55.56 20.45 10.72
CA LEU A 153 54.24 19.91 10.40
C LEU A 153 54.00 18.54 11.03
N GLU A 154 55.03 17.71 11.16
CA GLU A 154 54.95 16.43 11.86
C GLU A 154 54.68 16.62 13.35
N SER A 155 55.36 17.59 13.98
CA SER A 155 55.08 17.96 15.39
C SER A 155 53.65 18.44 15.57
N ASP A 156 53.18 19.39 14.73
CA ASP A 156 51.80 19.88 14.78
C ASP A 156 50.78 18.76 14.57
N THR A 157 51.07 17.84 13.65
CA THR A 157 50.21 16.68 13.36
C THR A 157 50.14 15.74 14.56
N TYR A 158 51.25 15.53 15.27
CA TYR A 158 51.26 14.73 16.50
C TYR A 158 50.36 15.35 17.58
N ASP A 159 50.51 16.64 17.85
CA ASP A 159 49.73 17.35 18.87
C ASP A 159 48.23 17.35 18.55
N LEU A 160 47.87 17.61 17.29
CA LEU A 160 46.49 17.53 16.82
C LEU A 160 45.90 16.12 16.98
N ASN A 161 46.65 15.09 16.58
CA ASN A 161 46.22 13.71 16.72
C ASN A 161 46.05 13.29 18.19
N TYR A 162 46.94 13.75 19.06
CA TYR A 162 46.85 13.49 20.50
C TYR A 162 45.58 14.11 21.09
N SER A 163 45.31 15.38 20.76
CA SER A 163 44.09 16.08 21.17
C SER A 163 42.82 15.39 20.67
N VAL A 164 42.78 14.99 19.40
CA VAL A 164 41.65 14.23 18.83
C VAL A 164 41.43 12.91 19.58
N ARG A 165 42.50 12.15 19.85
CA ARG A 165 42.40 10.90 20.62
C ARG A 165 41.84 11.14 22.02
N GLN A 166 42.30 12.17 22.72
CA GLN A 166 41.79 12.52 24.04
C GLN A 166 40.30 12.83 24.00
N LYS A 167 39.84 13.56 22.97
CA LYS A 167 38.43 13.87 22.77
C LYS A 167 37.61 12.63 22.41
N ASP A 168 38.15 11.70 21.62
CA ASP A 168 37.50 10.43 21.32
C ASP A 168 37.31 9.59 22.59
N PHE A 169 38.31 9.55 23.47
CA PHE A 169 38.18 8.90 24.78
C PHE A 169 37.10 9.57 25.64
N GLU A 170 37.09 10.91 25.72
CA GLU A 170 36.07 11.66 26.44
C GLU A 170 34.65 11.38 25.91
N ILE A 171 34.48 11.36 24.58
CA ILE A 171 33.19 11.02 23.95
C ILE A 171 32.78 9.58 24.27
N ASN A 172 33.72 8.63 24.25
CA ASN A 172 33.43 7.24 24.58
C ASN A 172 32.99 7.09 26.04
N GLU A 173 33.70 7.71 26.99
CA GLU A 173 33.34 7.72 28.40
C GLU A 173 31.94 8.32 28.62
N LEU A 174 31.66 9.48 28.01
CA LEU A 174 30.34 10.11 28.08
C LEU A 174 29.26 9.23 27.44
N THR A 175 29.58 8.52 26.36
CA THR A 175 28.65 7.60 25.69
C THR A 175 28.32 6.40 26.59
N ILE A 176 29.31 5.86 27.30
CA ILE A 176 29.10 4.80 28.29
C ILE A 176 28.23 5.32 29.44
N ALA A 177 28.56 6.47 30.02
CA ALA A 177 27.78 7.08 31.10
C ALA A 177 26.33 7.33 30.71
N VAL A 178 26.06 7.86 29.51
CA VAL A 178 24.70 8.06 28.99
C VAL A 178 23.98 6.73 28.81
N ASN A 179 24.66 5.67 28.37
CA ASN A 179 24.05 4.36 28.20
C ASN A 179 23.73 3.69 29.54
N ASP A 180 24.59 3.81 30.54
CA ASP A 180 24.36 3.28 31.88
C ASP A 180 23.20 4.03 32.57
N LEU A 181 23.12 5.36 32.44
CA LEU A 181 22.00 6.17 32.91
C LEU A 181 20.68 5.82 32.20
N ARG A 182 20.72 5.57 30.89
CA ARG A 182 19.56 5.12 30.12
C ARG A 182 19.14 3.68 30.48
N GLY A 183 20.03 2.94 31.14
CA GLY A 183 19.88 1.55 31.55
C GLY A 183 20.46 0.59 30.51
N LYS A 184 21.45 -0.20 30.91
CA LYS A 184 22.05 -1.30 30.12
C LYS A 184 21.02 -2.31 29.59
N PHE A 185 19.86 -2.39 30.25
CA PHE A 185 18.72 -3.24 29.92
C PHE A 185 17.45 -2.43 29.59
N VAL A 186 17.54 -1.40 28.75
CA VAL A 186 16.33 -1.00 28.00
C VAL A 186 15.96 -2.19 27.11
N LYS A 187 15.09 -3.07 27.63
CA LYS A 187 14.65 -4.29 26.94
C LYS A 187 14.20 -3.85 25.54
N PRO A 188 14.96 -4.19 24.48
CA PRO A 188 14.55 -3.85 23.13
C PRO A 188 13.18 -4.47 22.98
N THR A 189 12.16 -3.67 22.64
CA THR A 189 10.81 -4.21 22.46
C THR A 189 10.91 -5.24 21.34
N LEU A 190 10.85 -6.53 21.69
CA LEU A 190 10.98 -7.62 20.73
C LEU A 190 9.79 -7.52 19.79
N LYS A 191 10.00 -6.90 18.63
CA LYS A 191 9.01 -6.89 17.57
C LYS A 191 8.98 -8.29 16.96
N LYS A 192 7.79 -8.86 16.80
CA LYS A 192 7.59 -10.11 16.05
C LYS A 192 7.98 -9.86 14.60
N VAL A 193 9.26 -10.07 14.30
CA VAL A 193 9.79 -10.03 12.95
C VAL A 193 9.51 -11.39 12.32
N SER A 194 8.74 -11.42 11.23
CA SER A 194 8.61 -12.65 10.46
C SER A 194 9.97 -12.98 9.84
N LYS A 195 10.42 -14.23 9.96
CA LYS A 195 11.74 -14.67 9.44
C LYS A 195 11.86 -14.50 7.91
N THR A 196 10.72 -14.31 7.25
CA THR A 196 10.56 -14.24 5.79
C THR A 196 10.32 -12.82 5.26
N ASP A 197 9.76 -11.86 6.03
CA ASP A 197 9.50 -10.49 5.52
C ASP A 197 10.76 -9.82 4.97
N ASN A 198 11.87 -9.91 5.70
CA ASN A 198 13.10 -9.23 5.28
C ASN A 198 13.76 -9.91 4.06
N LYS A 199 13.46 -11.19 3.80
CA LYS A 199 13.89 -11.89 2.57
C LYS A 199 12.98 -11.52 1.41
N PHE A 200 11.67 -11.41 1.64
CA PHE A 200 10.72 -10.92 0.67
C PHE A 200 10.90 -9.43 0.36
N ASP A 201 11.32 -8.59 1.30
CA ASP A 201 11.62 -7.17 1.02
C ASP A 201 12.88 -7.00 0.17
N LYS A 202 13.85 -7.92 0.25
CA LYS A 202 15.01 -7.93 -0.66
C LYS A 202 14.63 -8.41 -2.06
N ILE A 203 13.71 -9.38 -2.16
CA ILE A 203 13.19 -9.86 -3.45
C ILE A 203 12.26 -8.78 -4.05
N LYS A 204 11.32 -8.26 -3.27
CA LYS A 204 10.45 -7.13 -3.62
C LYS A 204 11.22 -5.86 -3.94
N LYS A 205 12.33 -5.49 -3.27
CA LYS A 205 13.12 -4.30 -3.65
C LYS A 205 13.96 -4.50 -4.91
N LYS A 206 14.42 -5.72 -5.18
CA LYS A 206 15.08 -6.07 -6.44
C LYS A 206 14.07 -6.08 -7.60
N GLU A 207 12.83 -6.49 -7.33
CA GLU A 207 11.73 -6.47 -8.29
C GLU A 207 11.08 -5.07 -8.40
N SER A 208 10.95 -4.29 -7.33
CA SER A 208 10.18 -3.04 -7.27
C SER A 208 10.88 -1.82 -7.86
N ALA A 209 12.13 -1.94 -8.31
CA ALA A 209 12.69 -0.94 -9.22
C ALA A 209 12.07 -1.05 -10.62
N LYS A 210 11.33 -2.12 -10.93
CA LYS A 210 10.59 -2.31 -12.18
C LYS A 210 9.38 -3.25 -12.07
N VAL A 211 8.63 -3.24 -10.96
CA VAL A 211 7.21 -3.64 -11.01
C VAL A 211 6.40 -2.36 -11.01
N ASP A 212 6.54 -1.66 -12.13
CA ASP A 212 5.69 -0.53 -12.45
C ASP A 212 4.29 -1.11 -12.64
N PHE A 213 3.35 -0.86 -11.72
CA PHE A 213 1.99 -1.42 -11.83
C PHE A 213 1.29 -0.97 -13.13
N ARG A 214 1.83 0.06 -13.78
CA ARG A 214 1.44 0.57 -15.11
C ARG A 214 1.91 -0.31 -16.26
N SER A 215 3.00 -1.07 -16.12
CA SER A 215 3.51 -1.93 -17.21
C SER A 215 2.68 -3.19 -17.42
N ASN A 216 1.94 -3.63 -16.39
CA ASN A 216 0.98 -4.74 -16.49
C ASN A 216 -0.45 -4.27 -16.84
N LEU A 217 -0.68 -2.96 -16.96
CA LEU A 217 -1.95 -2.40 -17.42
C LEU A 217 -1.83 -2.09 -18.91
N LYS A 218 -2.78 -2.57 -19.72
CA LYS A 218 -2.88 -2.16 -21.13
C LYS A 218 -3.16 -0.65 -21.17
N GLN A 219 -2.20 0.16 -21.64
CA GLN A 219 -2.50 1.53 -22.07
C GLN A 219 -3.37 1.45 -23.32
N ILE A 220 -4.63 1.87 -23.20
CA ILE A 220 -5.52 2.04 -24.33
C ILE A 220 -5.16 3.39 -24.96
N GLU A 221 -4.47 3.38 -26.11
CA GLU A 221 -4.33 4.56 -26.96
C GLU A 221 -5.66 4.82 -27.66
N SER A 222 -6.62 5.40 -26.95
CA SER A 222 -7.81 5.94 -27.60
C SER A 222 -7.40 7.16 -28.44
N LYS A 223 -7.12 6.93 -29.73
CA LYS A 223 -6.98 7.95 -30.79
C LYS A 223 -8.28 8.73 -31.07
N GLN A 224 -9.14 8.88 -30.06
CA GLN A 224 -10.43 9.56 -30.22
C GLN A 224 -10.37 11.04 -29.83
N PHE A 225 -9.22 11.51 -29.32
CA PHE A 225 -9.00 12.91 -28.93
C PHE A 225 -7.67 13.52 -29.42
N ALA A 226 -6.89 12.79 -30.23
CA ALA A 226 -5.73 13.37 -30.90
C ALA A 226 -6.16 13.94 -32.25
N MET A 227 -6.09 15.26 -32.35
CA MET A 227 -6.34 16.03 -33.57
C MET A 227 -5.62 15.38 -34.76
N GLU A 228 -6.36 15.18 -35.84
CA GLU A 228 -5.94 14.49 -37.06
C GLU A 228 -4.83 15.29 -37.74
N GLU A 229 -3.58 15.06 -37.33
CA GLU A 229 -2.41 15.54 -38.04
C GLU A 229 -2.02 14.48 -39.08
N GLU A 230 -2.11 14.92 -40.33
CA GLU A 230 -1.97 14.20 -41.59
C GLU A 230 -0.71 13.32 -41.60
N LYS A 231 -0.88 12.01 -41.38
CA LYS A 231 0.21 11.05 -41.61
C LYS A 231 0.22 10.62 -43.07
N GLU A 232 1.22 11.12 -43.78
CA GLU A 232 1.70 10.69 -45.08
C GLU A 232 1.61 9.16 -45.24
N LYS A 233 0.97 8.72 -46.32
CA LYS A 233 0.78 7.30 -46.64
C LYS A 233 2.12 6.66 -47.02
N GLU A 234 2.81 6.09 -46.04
CA GLU A 234 3.94 5.21 -46.28
C GLU A 234 3.42 3.91 -46.94
N LYS A 235 3.83 3.66 -48.19
CA LYS A 235 3.52 2.44 -48.95
C LYS A 235 4.00 1.22 -48.16
N MET A 236 3.06 0.36 -47.76
CA MET A 236 3.37 -0.90 -47.07
C MET A 236 4.09 -1.90 -48.00
N GLU A 237 5.24 -2.39 -47.54
CA GLU A 237 6.20 -3.28 -48.23
C GLU A 237 5.73 -4.72 -48.55
N TRP A 238 4.44 -5.03 -48.49
CA TRP A 238 3.94 -6.33 -48.99
C TRP A 238 3.38 -6.24 -50.42
N ALA A 239 3.28 -5.04 -50.98
CA ALA A 239 3.01 -4.83 -52.40
C ALA A 239 4.34 -4.75 -53.17
N LYS A 240 5.01 -5.91 -53.31
CA LYS A 240 6.05 -6.10 -54.31
C LYS A 240 5.67 -7.29 -55.19
#